data_AF-A0A7C9VNB0-F1
#
_entry.id   AF-A0A7C9VNB0-F1
#
_cell.length_a   1.000
_cell.length_b   1.000
_cell.length_c   1.000
_cell.angle_alpha   90.00
_cell.angle_beta   90.00
_cell.angle_gamma   90.00
#
_symmetry.space_group_name_H-M   'P 1'
#
loop_
_entity.id
_entity.type
_entity.pdbx_description
1 polymer ?
#
loop_
_entity_poly.entity_id
_entity_poly.type
_entity_poly.pdbx_seq_one_letter_code
_entity_poly.pdbx_strand_id
1 'polypeptide(L)'
;MPLPKTISAGPRAGENPVSISELIELTNDLRTSAADKISGIQRVTGSLRMLALNAMIESARAGTHGRGFSVVAAEVREIAANVGLISEQLQKELTAQIDSLSAHT
;
A
#
# COMPACT_ATOMS: atom_id res chain seq x y z
N MET A 1 53.38 31.12 16.60
CA MET A 1 53.07 29.71 16.94
C MET A 1 51.77 29.33 16.23
N PRO A 2 51.67 28.16 15.58
CA PRO A 2 50.82 27.91 14.41
C PRO A 2 49.35 27.61 14.72
N LEU A 3 48.49 27.82 13.72
CA LEU A 3 47.06 27.47 13.70
C LEU A 3 46.85 25.95 13.81
N PRO A 4 45.87 25.43 14.60
CA PRO A 4 45.41 24.06 14.45
C PRO A 4 44.44 23.92 13.28
N LYS A 5 44.59 22.80 12.58
CA LYS A 5 44.15 22.51 11.21
C LYS A 5 42.64 22.26 11.11
N THR A 6 42.09 22.63 9.97
CA THR A 6 40.80 22.18 9.44
C THR A 6 40.68 20.66 9.51
N ILE A 7 39.72 20.17 10.29
CA ILE A 7 39.27 18.78 10.18
C ILE A 7 38.33 18.70 8.98
N SER A 8 38.94 18.53 7.81
CA SER A 8 38.28 17.96 6.64
C SER A 8 38.04 16.48 6.94
N ALA A 9 36.88 16.16 7.50
CA ALA A 9 36.39 14.78 7.51
C ALA A 9 35.83 14.49 6.12
N GLY A 10 36.73 14.13 5.19
CA GLY A 10 36.34 13.50 3.93
C GLY A 10 35.61 12.17 4.18
N PRO A 11 34.89 11.64 3.18
CA PRO A 11 34.07 10.45 3.32
C PRO A 11 34.93 9.26 3.78
N ARG A 12 34.43 8.49 4.75
CA ARG A 12 35.10 7.27 5.22
C ARG A 12 35.08 6.24 4.09
N ALA A 13 36.27 5.80 3.67
CA ALA A 13 36.45 4.72 2.71
C ALA A 13 35.77 3.44 3.25
N GLY A 14 34.65 3.06 2.64
CA GLY A 14 33.83 1.91 3.06
C GLY A 14 32.35 2.08 2.73
N GLU A 15 31.86 3.31 2.63
CA GLU A 15 30.54 3.60 2.05
C GLU A 15 30.69 3.68 0.53
N ASN A 16 30.31 2.62 -0.18
CA ASN A 16 30.02 2.75 -1.60
C ASN A 16 28.82 3.68 -1.69
N PRO A 17 28.95 4.90 -2.24
CA PRO A 17 27.79 5.76 -2.40
C PRO A 17 26.81 5.02 -3.31
N VAL A 18 25.62 4.69 -2.80
CA VAL A 18 24.54 4.12 -3.60
C VAL A 18 24.38 5.00 -4.83
N SER A 19 24.57 4.43 -6.02
CA SER A 19 24.46 5.20 -7.25
C SER A 19 23.02 5.68 -7.39
N ILE A 20 22.81 6.90 -7.90
CA ILE A 20 21.47 7.43 -8.17
C ILE A 20 20.69 6.45 -9.07
N SER A 21 21.37 5.81 -10.01
CA SER A 21 20.78 4.76 -10.86
C SER A 21 20.30 3.54 -10.06
N GLU A 22 21.06 3.10 -9.06
CA GLU A 22 20.71 1.96 -8.20
C GLU A 22 19.53 2.29 -7.27
N LEU A 23 19.45 3.54 -6.79
CA LEU A 23 18.30 4.03 -6.03
C LEU A 23 17.02 4.07 -6.88
N ILE A 24 17.12 4.48 -8.15
CA ILE A 24 16.00 4.50 -9.09
C ILE A 24 15.52 3.07 -9.39
N GLU A 25 16.44 2.14 -9.64
CA GLU A 25 16.09 0.72 -9.84
C GLU A 25 15.37 0.15 -8.61
N LEU A 26 15.94 0.33 -7.41
CA LEU A 26 15.32 -0.13 -6.17
C LEU A 26 13.92 0.48 -5.95
N THR A 27 13.75 1.76 -6.28
CA THR A 27 12.45 2.44 -6.17
C THR A 27 11.42 1.88 -7.17
N ASN A 28 11.84 1.55 -8.39
CA ASN A 28 10.98 0.93 -9.39
C ASN A 28 10.60 -0.52 -9.01
N ASP A 29 11.50 -1.26 -8.38
CA ASP A 29 11.21 -2.60 -7.85
C ASP A 29 10.21 -2.53 -6.70
N LEU A 30 10.40 -1.57 -5.78
CA LEU A 30 9.45 -1.30 -4.71
C LEU A 30 8.07 -0.91 -5.25
N ARG A 31 8.01 -0.10 -6.32
CA ARG A 31 6.75 0.24 -7.01
C ARG A 31 6.00 -1.01 -7.45
N THR A 32 6.72 -1.91 -8.14
CA THR A 32 6.15 -3.12 -8.72
C THR A 32 5.65 -4.04 -7.61
N SER A 33 6.48 -4.28 -6.59
CA SER A 33 6.11 -5.12 -5.45
C SER A 33 4.90 -4.58 -4.69
N ALA A 34 4.83 -3.26 -4.48
CA ALA A 34 3.69 -2.62 -3.83
C ALA A 34 2.43 -2.71 -4.68
N ALA A 35 2.52 -2.47 -6.00
CA ALA A 35 1.40 -2.60 -6.92
C ALA A 35 0.82 -4.03 -6.92
N ASP A 36 1.67 -5.05 -6.89
CA ASP A 36 1.25 -6.46 -6.81
C ASP A 36 0.50 -6.76 -5.51
N LYS A 37 1.01 -6.25 -4.38
CA LYS A 37 0.36 -6.40 -3.06
C LYS A 37 -0.98 -5.68 -3.00
N ILE A 38 -1.05 -4.45 -3.51
CA ILE A 38 -2.29 -3.67 -3.59
C ILE A 38 -3.33 -4.40 -4.44
N SER A 39 -2.92 -4.92 -5.60
CA SER A 39 -3.78 -5.74 -6.45
C SER A 39 -4.29 -6.99 -5.71
N GLY A 40 -3.43 -7.62 -4.89
CA GLY A 40 -3.82 -8.70 -3.98
C GLY A 40 -4.91 -8.29 -2.99
N ILE A 41 -4.77 -7.13 -2.34
CA ILE A 41 -5.78 -6.59 -1.41
C ILE A 41 -7.10 -6.32 -2.14
N GLN A 42 -7.06 -5.73 -3.34
CA GLN A 42 -8.25 -5.49 -4.15
C GLN A 42 -8.99 -6.79 -4.49
N ARG A 43 -8.27 -7.87 -4.84
CA ARG A 43 -8.88 -9.19 -5.05
C ARG A 43 -9.56 -9.72 -3.79
N VAL A 44 -8.89 -9.65 -2.64
CA VAL A 44 -9.44 -10.10 -1.35
C VAL A 44 -10.69 -9.31 -0.98
N THR A 45 -10.66 -7.98 -1.10
CA THR A 45 -11.85 -7.14 -0.83
C THR A 45 -13.00 -7.44 -1.78
N GLY A 46 -12.73 -7.74 -3.06
CA GLY A 46 -13.72 -8.22 -4.01
C GLY A 46 -14.38 -9.52 -3.55
N SER A 47 -13.59 -10.52 -3.16
CA SER A 47 -14.10 -11.79 -2.61
C SER A 47 -14.92 -11.58 -1.33
N LEU A 48 -14.48 -10.70 -0.43
CA LEU A 48 -15.21 -10.35 0.79
C LEU A 48 -16.57 -9.71 0.49
N ARG A 49 -16.64 -8.79 -0.48
CA ARG A 49 -17.91 -8.17 -0.92
C ARG A 49 -18.89 -9.22 -1.46
N MET A 50 -18.39 -10.18 -2.24
CA MET A 50 -19.21 -11.28 -2.74
C MET A 50 -19.69 -12.21 -1.62
N LEU A 51 -18.82 -12.54 -0.67
CA LEU A 51 -19.19 -13.36 0.49
C LEU A 51 -20.24 -12.64 1.35
N ALA A 52 -20.05 -11.35 1.61
CA ALA A 52 -21.01 -10.52 2.33
C ALA A 52 -22.36 -10.44 1.61
N LEU A 53 -22.35 -10.30 0.27
CA LEU A 53 -23.58 -10.34 -0.52
C LEU A 53 -24.31 -11.68 -0.37
N ASN A 54 -23.60 -12.81 -0.50
CA ASN A 54 -24.19 -14.13 -0.32
C ASN A 54 -24.76 -14.30 1.09
N ALA A 55 -24.06 -13.81 2.12
CA ALA A 55 -24.52 -13.83 3.50
C ALA A 55 -25.78 -12.95 3.69
N MET A 56 -25.87 -11.78 3.04
CA MET A 56 -27.07 -10.95 3.06
C MET A 56 -28.27 -11.66 2.43
N ILE A 57 -28.08 -12.31 1.27
CA ILE A 57 -29.14 -13.07 0.58
C ILE A 57 -29.65 -14.20 1.47
N GLU A 58 -28.73 -14.97 2.07
CA GLU A 58 -29.09 -16.09 2.94
C GLU A 58 -29.76 -15.62 4.23
N SER A 59 -29.32 -14.48 4.78
CA SER A 59 -29.95 -13.83 5.92
C SER A 59 -31.38 -13.40 5.61
N ALA A 60 -31.63 -12.85 4.42
CA ALA A 60 -32.97 -12.51 3.97
C ALA A 60 -33.84 -13.77 3.81
N ARG A 61 -33.26 -14.85 3.28
CA ARG A 61 -33.94 -16.15 3.10
C ARG A 61 -34.34 -16.80 4.43
N ALA A 62 -33.51 -16.64 5.47
CA ALA A 62 -33.80 -17.11 6.83
C ALA A 62 -34.83 -16.25 7.60
N GLY A 63 -35.26 -15.11 7.02
CA GLY A 63 -36.27 -14.24 7.59
C GLY A 63 -35.89 -13.73 8.99
N THR A 64 -36.73 -13.97 9.98
CA THR A 64 -36.52 -13.48 11.36
C THR A 64 -35.27 -14.05 12.03
N HIS A 65 -34.85 -15.26 11.65
CA HIS A 65 -33.66 -15.95 12.17
C HIS A 65 -32.36 -15.40 11.58
N GLY A 66 -32.42 -14.76 10.40
CA GLY A 66 -31.26 -14.21 9.71
C GLY A 66 -30.92 -12.76 10.09
N ARG A 67 -31.72 -12.10 10.93
CA ARG A 67 -31.56 -10.66 11.24
C ARG A 67 -30.17 -10.30 11.78
N GLY A 68 -29.62 -11.11 12.69
CA GLY A 68 -28.27 -10.89 13.24
C GLY A 68 -27.17 -11.05 12.18
N PHE A 69 -27.29 -12.07 11.33
CA PHE A 69 -26.35 -12.30 10.23
C PHE A 69 -26.42 -11.19 9.17
N SER A 70 -27.59 -10.61 8.93
CA SER A 70 -27.74 -9.49 7.98
C SER A 70 -26.95 -8.26 8.41
N VAL A 71 -26.89 -7.96 9.72
CA VAL A 71 -26.11 -6.83 10.25
C VAL A 71 -24.62 -7.09 10.06
N VAL A 72 -24.15 -8.28 10.39
CA VAL A 72 -22.74 -8.66 10.22
C VAL A 72 -22.34 -8.62 8.74
N ALA A 73 -23.20 -9.12 7.84
CA ALA A 73 -22.93 -9.11 6.41
C ALA A 73 -22.86 -7.68 5.84
N ALA A 74 -23.69 -6.75 6.34
CA ALA A 74 -23.61 -5.33 5.97
C ALA A 74 -22.28 -4.71 6.42
N GLU A 75 -21.87 -4.96 7.67
CA GLU A 75 -20.59 -4.47 8.23
C GLU A 75 -19.38 -4.97 7.44
N VAL A 76 -19.35 -6.27 7.11
CA VAL A 76 -18.27 -6.86 6.30
C VAL A 76 -18.19 -6.22 4.92
N ARG A 77 -19.34 -5.92 4.30
CA ARG A 77 -19.39 -5.24 3.01
C ARG A 77 -18.84 -3.82 3.09
N GLU A 78 -19.16 -3.09 4.16
CA GLU A 78 -18.66 -1.73 4.40
C GLU A 78 -17.15 -1.73 4.65
N ILE A 79 -16.64 -2.62 5.51
CA ILE A 79 -15.20 -2.79 5.74
C ILE A 79 -14.48 -3.11 4.43
N ALA A 80 -15.00 -4.05 3.63
CA ALA A 80 -14.41 -4.40 2.35
C ALA A 80 -14.45 -3.22 1.35
N ALA A 81 -15.50 -2.39 1.38
CA ALA A 81 -15.55 -1.14 0.61
C ALA A 81 -14.42 -0.18 1.02
N ASN A 82 -14.30 0.10 2.32
CA ASN A 82 -13.30 1.01 2.87
C ASN A 82 -11.87 0.55 2.61
N VAL A 83 -11.56 -0.74 2.78
CA VAL A 83 -10.23 -1.29 2.47
C VAL A 83 -9.90 -1.13 0.99
N GLY A 84 -10.89 -1.30 0.10
CA GLY A 84 -10.70 -1.09 -1.34
C GLY A 84 -10.34 0.37 -1.67
N LEU A 85 -11.04 1.33 -1.07
CA LEU A 85 -10.75 2.75 -1.25
C LEU A 85 -9.34 3.12 -0.76
N ILE A 86 -8.96 2.63 0.43
CA ILE A 86 -7.61 2.84 0.98
C ILE A 86 -6.55 2.27 0.04
N SER A 87 -6.80 1.09 -0.54
CA SER A 87 -5.87 0.43 -1.45
C SER A 87 -5.68 1.20 -2.76
N GLU A 88 -6.77 1.74 -3.32
CA GLU A 88 -6.71 2.62 -4.50
C GLU A 88 -5.96 3.92 -4.21
N GLN A 89 -6.22 4.53 -3.06
CA GLN A 89 -5.56 5.76 -2.66
C GLN A 89 -4.06 5.54 -2.44
N LEU A 90 -3.67 4.44 -1.80
CA LEU A 90 -2.28 4.04 -1.63
C LEU A 90 -1.56 3.87 -2.98
N GLN A 91 -2.23 3.26 -3.98
CA GLN A 91 -1.67 3.10 -5.32
C GLN A 91 -1.40 4.46 -5.99
N LYS A 92 -2.38 5.37 -5.87
CA LYS A 92 -2.29 6.72 -6.44
C LYS A 92 -1.16 7.53 -5.80
N GLU A 93 -1.09 7.52 -4.48
CA GLU A 93 -0.06 8.23 -3.71
C GLU A 93 1.34 7.70 -4.01
N LEU A 94 1.50 6.37 -4.07
CA LEU A 94 2.77 5.74 -4.39
C LEU A 94 3.26 6.12 -5.79
N THR A 95 2.37 6.07 -6.79
CA THR A 95 2.71 6.45 -8.17
C THR A 95 3.15 7.91 -8.23
N ALA A 96 2.38 8.81 -7.60
CA ALA A 96 2.70 10.24 -7.59
C ALA A 96 4.03 10.57 -6.90
N GLN A 97 4.36 9.87 -5.81
CA GLN A 97 5.64 10.05 -5.10
C GLN A 97 6.83 9.59 -5.94
N ILE A 98 6.70 8.46 -6.65
CA ILE A 98 7.77 7.93 -7.50
C ILE A 98 7.97 8.81 -8.72
N ASP A 99 6.89 9.29 -9.35
CA ASP A 99 6.96 10.22 -10.47
C ASP A 99 7.64 11.54 -10.05
N SER A 100 7.33 12.03 -8.84
CA SER A 100 7.99 13.22 -8.28
C SER A 100 9.48 13.01 -8.05
N LEU A 101 9.89 11.82 -7.59
CA LEU A 101 11.31 11.48 -7.40
C LEU A 101 12.04 11.43 -8.75
N SER A 102 11.44 10.79 -9.75
CA SER A 102 12.00 10.71 -11.11
C SER A 102 12.09 12.07 -11.80
N ALA A 103 11.27 13.06 -11.41
CA ALA A 103 11.30 14.40 -11.99
C ALA A 103 12.40 15.31 -11.40
N HIS A 104 12.94 14.97 -10.21
CA HIS A 104 13.97 15.76 -9.52
C HIS A 104 15.40 15.21 -9.68
N THR A 105 15.56 14.08 -10.38
CA THR A 105 16.85 13.46 -10.76
C THR A 105 17.06 13.54 -12.25
#